data_AF-A0A6A5EKY8-F1
#
_entry.id   AF-A0A6A5EKY8-F1
#
_cell.length_a   1.000
_cell.length_b   1.000
_cell.length_c   1.000
_cell.angle_alpha   90.00
_cell.angle_beta   90.00
_cell.angle_gamma   90.00
#
_symmetry.space_group_name_H-M   'P 1'
#
loop_
_entity.id
_entity.type
_entity.pdbx_description
1 polymer ?
#
loop_
_entity_poly.entity_id
_entity_poly.type
_entity_poly.pdbx_seq_one_letter_code
_entity_poly.pdbx_strand_id
1 'polypeptide(L)'
;MHCVTSPISLRLPEKPTIKIIPMIELVPISGDTEPYSDTSSQADTEILSSSSLDRSFQWPEVFDVPKFSVDVEYRLRQGNLLYLRDGTYLKVTKELKHDILEKLAETMYAFKAYPAKEDFEAVAKALVQTHPCLKESGSSSGWNGWKNSLKFKMGNYRTKMRQLGRVDVTVNGEGRDDHNLEEARQVLVNEMMKTKPNGSLVKKEMDLTFALRRKEVVLNKPAISQMLHRWPALFTESQVCYEFTRVVGKSLQENFFDELDRFSPRLMDLFRKKKGLTGQLLAELLRQTKTTEPTDIRCLCLWGIACHLGG
;
A
#
# COMPACT_ATOMS: atom_id res chain seq x y z
N MET A 1 -28.09 5.89 43.92
CA MET A 1 -28.93 4.89 43.24
C MET A 1 -29.44 5.48 41.93
N HIS A 2 -29.20 4.75 40.84
CA HIS A 2 -29.71 4.91 39.46
C HIS A 2 -29.57 6.27 38.75
N CYS A 3 -28.49 6.41 37.97
CA CYS A 3 -28.47 7.30 36.80
C CYS A 3 -28.79 6.45 35.56
N VAL A 4 -29.93 6.73 34.94
CA VAL A 4 -30.42 6.02 33.75
C VAL A 4 -29.66 6.55 32.54
N THR A 5 -28.82 5.73 31.92
CA THR A 5 -28.22 6.02 30.63
C THR A 5 -29.20 5.65 29.52
N SER A 6 -29.85 6.64 28.91
CA SER A 6 -30.52 6.46 27.63
C SER A 6 -29.46 6.31 26.53
N PRO A 7 -29.58 5.34 25.61
CA PRO A 7 -28.65 5.21 24.50
C PRO A 7 -28.92 6.29 23.45
N ILE A 8 -27.91 7.12 23.19
CA ILE A 8 -27.90 8.03 22.04
C ILE A 8 -27.89 7.15 20.79
N SER A 9 -29.03 7.10 20.09
CA SER A 9 -29.13 6.49 18.77
C SER A 9 -28.39 7.40 17.78
N LEU A 10 -27.10 7.11 17.55
CA LEU A 10 -26.34 7.71 16.45
C LEU A 10 -26.90 7.18 15.13
N ARG A 11 -27.87 7.89 14.55
CA ARG A 11 -28.20 7.73 13.13
C ARG A 11 -26.97 8.14 12.32
N LEU A 12 -26.25 7.15 11.81
CA LEU A 12 -25.16 7.35 10.87
C LEU A 12 -25.71 8.03 9.60
N PRO A 13 -25.04 9.08 9.08
CA PRO A 13 -25.47 9.73 7.85
C PRO A 13 -25.34 8.80 6.64
N GLU A 14 -26.31 8.80 5.74
CA GLU A 14 -26.36 7.95 4.55
C GLU A 14 -25.28 8.29 3.50
N LYS A 15 -24.62 9.45 3.61
CA LYS A 15 -23.55 9.88 2.71
C LYS A 15 -22.41 10.53 3.50
N PRO A 16 -21.15 10.12 3.30
CA PRO A 16 -20.01 10.78 3.92
C PRO A 16 -19.84 12.18 3.31
N THR A 17 -19.90 13.23 4.13
CA THR A 17 -19.45 14.57 3.71
C THR A 17 -17.99 14.70 4.12
N ILE A 18 -17.08 14.45 3.18
CA ILE A 18 -15.66 14.78 3.36
C ILE A 18 -15.53 16.29 3.15
N LYS A 19 -15.29 17.05 4.23
CA LYS A 19 -14.79 18.42 4.09
C LYS A 19 -13.31 18.35 3.75
N ILE A 20 -12.98 18.42 2.47
CA ILE A 20 -11.61 18.58 2.00
C ILE A 20 -11.16 19.96 2.49
N ILE A 21 -10.24 20.00 3.45
CA ILE A 21 -9.51 21.22 3.81
C ILE A 21 -8.35 21.31 2.83
N PRO A 22 -8.34 22.28 1.89
CA PRO A 22 -7.21 22.43 0.97
C PRO A 22 -5.96 22.75 1.76
N MET A 23 -4.89 21.98 1.56
CA MET A 23 -3.57 22.34 2.06
C MET A 23 -3.05 23.45 1.13
N ILE A 24 -3.09 24.69 1.60
CA ILE A 24 -2.56 25.84 0.84
C ILE A 24 -1.04 25.79 0.95
N GLU A 25 -0.38 25.37 -0.13
CA GLU A 25 1.06 25.53 -0.32
C GLU A 25 1.28 26.92 -0.95
N LEU A 26 1.82 27.86 -0.18
CA LEU A 26 2.09 29.22 -0.65
C LEU A 26 3.41 29.21 -1.45
N VAL A 27 3.32 29.34 -2.77
CA VAL A 27 4.47 29.58 -3.66
C VAL A 27 4.51 31.06 -4.07
N PRO A 28 5.68 31.72 -4.13
CA PRO A 28 5.78 33.13 -4.50
C PRO A 28 5.51 33.35 -5.99
N ILE A 29 4.75 34.41 -6.29
CA ILE A 29 4.38 34.88 -7.63
C ILE A 29 5.57 35.59 -8.30
N SER A 30 5.76 35.37 -9.60
CA SER A 30 6.49 36.28 -10.49
C SER A 30 5.82 36.33 -11.87
N GLY A 31 5.16 37.47 -12.13
CA GLY A 31 5.20 38.28 -13.37
C GLY A 31 4.83 37.67 -14.72
N ASP A 32 3.62 37.99 -15.16
CA ASP A 32 3.19 38.49 -16.49
C ASP A 32 3.76 37.89 -17.79
N THR A 33 2.87 37.39 -18.66
CA THR A 33 2.47 38.05 -19.93
C THR A 33 1.36 37.26 -20.64
N GLU A 34 0.36 38.01 -21.10
CA GLU A 34 -0.94 37.66 -21.71
C GLU A 34 -0.84 37.39 -23.25
N PRO A 35 -1.94 37.16 -24.01
CA PRO A 35 -2.15 36.02 -24.92
C PRO A 35 -2.11 36.40 -26.41
N TYR A 36 -2.24 35.43 -27.33
CA TYR A 36 -2.78 35.61 -28.72
C TYR A 36 -2.98 34.21 -29.34
N SER A 37 -4.22 33.76 -29.58
CA SER A 37 -5.02 33.84 -30.83
C SER A 37 -4.91 32.64 -31.77
N ASP A 38 -6.08 32.16 -32.17
CA ASP A 38 -6.39 31.06 -33.09
C ASP A 38 -5.70 31.17 -34.46
N THR A 39 -5.30 30.04 -35.04
CA THR A 39 -5.59 29.76 -36.46
C THR A 39 -5.62 28.26 -36.77
N SER A 40 -6.71 27.85 -37.42
CA SER A 40 -6.94 26.57 -38.09
C SER A 40 -5.89 26.26 -39.16
N SER A 41 -5.42 25.00 -39.22
CA SER A 41 -5.13 24.36 -40.51
C SER A 41 -5.11 22.84 -40.40
N GLN A 42 -5.94 22.21 -41.23
CA GLN A 42 -5.93 20.78 -41.56
C GLN A 42 -4.66 20.42 -42.32
N ALA A 43 -4.07 19.28 -42.00
CA ALA A 43 -3.42 18.40 -42.96
C ALA A 43 -3.36 16.97 -42.39
N ASP A 44 -3.63 16.01 -43.25
CA ASP A 44 -3.86 14.60 -42.98
C ASP A 44 -2.65 13.90 -42.32
N THR A 45 -2.92 13.04 -41.35
CA THR A 45 -1.96 11.99 -40.98
C THR A 45 -2.74 10.71 -40.66
N GLU A 46 -2.26 9.67 -41.30
CA GLU A 46 -2.74 8.30 -41.37
C GLU A 46 -3.26 7.77 -40.03
N ILE A 47 -4.39 7.07 -40.11
CA ILE A 47 -5.00 6.30 -39.02
C ILE A 47 -4.01 5.21 -38.61
N LEU A 48 -3.09 5.55 -37.71
CA LEU A 48 -2.41 4.56 -36.89
C LEU A 48 -3.45 4.06 -35.90
N SER A 49 -4.11 2.98 -36.32
CA SER A 49 -4.80 2.03 -35.48
C SER A 49 -4.04 1.86 -34.16
N SER A 50 -4.49 2.53 -33.11
CA SER A 50 -4.06 2.28 -31.74
C SER A 50 -4.70 0.96 -31.29
N SER A 51 -4.26 -0.13 -31.91
CA SER A 51 -4.60 -1.47 -31.49
C SER A 51 -3.81 -1.82 -30.22
N SER A 52 -4.56 -2.13 -29.15
CA SER A 52 -4.15 -2.82 -27.91
C SER A 52 -3.49 -2.01 -26.79
N LEU A 53 -4.27 -1.17 -26.12
CA LEU A 53 -4.12 -0.96 -24.66
C LEU A 53 -5.00 -1.94 -23.87
N ASP A 54 -5.03 -3.19 -24.32
CA ASP A 54 -5.75 -4.28 -23.64
C ASP A 54 -4.85 -5.52 -23.58
N ARG A 55 -3.59 -5.32 -23.17
CA ARG A 55 -2.69 -6.43 -22.90
C ARG A 55 -2.91 -6.91 -21.48
N SER A 56 -3.96 -7.71 -21.31
CA SER A 56 -4.06 -8.66 -20.21
C SER A 56 -2.92 -9.67 -20.34
N PHE A 57 -1.76 -9.39 -19.76
CA PHE A 57 -0.64 -10.33 -19.80
C PHE A 57 -0.84 -11.42 -18.75
N GLN A 58 -1.52 -12.49 -19.15
CA GLN A 58 -1.38 -13.79 -18.50
C GLN A 58 0.11 -14.16 -18.45
N TRP A 59 0.53 -14.81 -17.36
CA TRP A 59 1.94 -15.22 -17.20
C TRP A 59 2.37 -16.08 -18.41
N PRO A 60 3.49 -15.75 -19.07
CA PRO A 60 3.86 -16.43 -20.29
C PRO A 60 4.30 -17.87 -20.00
N GLU A 61 3.93 -18.81 -20.88
CA GLU A 61 4.40 -20.20 -20.78
C GLU A 61 5.93 -20.29 -20.91
N VAL A 62 6.52 -19.39 -21.70
CA VAL A 62 7.97 -19.22 -21.85
C VAL A 62 8.32 -17.77 -21.53
N PHE A 63 9.15 -17.56 -20.51
CA PHE A 63 9.57 -16.21 -20.13
C PHE A 63 10.71 -15.74 -21.03
N ASP A 64 10.44 -14.71 -21.84
CA ASP A 64 11.47 -14.04 -22.63
C ASP A 64 12.29 -13.10 -21.75
N VAL A 65 13.61 -13.31 -21.71
CA VAL A 65 14.53 -12.45 -20.97
C VAL A 65 14.52 -11.04 -21.60
N PRO A 66 14.21 -9.99 -20.83
CA PRO A 66 14.14 -8.63 -21.36
C PRO A 66 15.52 -8.16 -21.80
N LYS A 67 15.56 -7.24 -22.76
CA LYS A 67 16.80 -6.53 -23.07
C LYS A 67 17.25 -5.72 -21.86
N PHE A 68 18.52 -5.86 -21.51
CA PHE A 68 19.15 -5.07 -20.45
C PHE A 68 19.73 -3.77 -21.02
N SER A 69 20.36 -2.97 -20.15
CA SER A 69 21.11 -1.80 -20.59
C SER A 69 22.27 -2.22 -21.50
N VAL A 70 22.73 -1.30 -22.34
CA VAL A 70 23.79 -1.58 -23.33
C VAL A 70 25.06 -2.16 -22.67
N ASP A 71 25.44 -1.64 -21.50
CA ASP A 71 26.61 -2.16 -20.74
C ASP A 71 26.38 -3.58 -20.23
N VAL A 72 25.20 -3.87 -19.67
CA VAL A 72 24.85 -5.21 -19.18
C VAL A 72 24.83 -6.22 -20.34
N GLU A 73 24.17 -5.88 -21.44
CA GLU A 73 24.14 -6.72 -22.66
C GLU A 73 25.54 -6.99 -23.20
N TYR A 74 26.38 -5.95 -23.28
CA TYR A 74 27.76 -6.10 -23.72
C TYR A 74 28.54 -7.08 -22.83
N ARG A 75 28.44 -6.93 -21.50
CA ARG A 75 29.12 -7.82 -20.53
C ARG A 75 28.61 -9.25 -20.61
N LEU A 76 27.29 -9.44 -20.73
CA LEU A 76 26.68 -10.76 -20.88
C LEU A 76 27.13 -11.43 -22.19
N ARG A 77 27.24 -10.67 -23.27
CA ARG A 77 27.76 -11.17 -24.55
C ARG A 77 29.22 -11.59 -24.45
N GLN A 78 30.08 -10.77 -23.85
CA GLN A 78 31.49 -11.12 -23.63
C GLN A 78 31.63 -12.35 -22.73
N GLY A 79 30.85 -12.41 -21.65
CA GLY A 79 30.80 -13.57 -20.76
C GLY A 79 30.39 -14.85 -21.48
N ASN A 80 29.33 -14.79 -22.30
CA ASN A 80 28.87 -15.93 -23.09
C ASN A 80 29.92 -16.40 -24.10
N LEU A 81 30.66 -15.49 -24.75
CA LEU A 81 31.74 -15.85 -25.67
C LEU A 81 32.88 -16.59 -24.96
N LEU A 82 33.27 -16.13 -23.75
CA LEU A 82 34.27 -16.80 -22.94
C LEU A 82 33.76 -18.18 -22.47
N TYR A 83 32.52 -18.26 -22.01
CA TYR A 83 31.90 -19.52 -21.62
C TYR A 83 31.87 -20.54 -22.76
N LEU A 84 31.54 -20.12 -23.98
CA LEU A 84 31.56 -21.00 -25.16
C LEU A 84 32.97 -21.44 -25.56
N ARG A 85 33.98 -20.61 -25.29
CA ARG A 85 35.38 -20.91 -25.62
C ARG A 85 35.98 -21.94 -24.68
N ASP A 86 35.83 -21.76 -23.37
CA ASP A 86 36.56 -22.56 -22.36
C ASP A 86 35.75 -22.88 -21.10
N GLY A 87 34.44 -22.62 -21.10
CA GLY A 87 33.57 -22.87 -19.95
C GLY A 87 33.72 -21.87 -18.81
N THR A 88 34.44 -20.75 -19.01
CA THR A 88 34.63 -19.73 -17.97
C THR A 88 33.31 -19.03 -17.66
N TYR A 89 32.95 -19.02 -16.37
CA TYR A 89 31.80 -18.29 -15.86
C TYR A 89 32.10 -16.80 -15.70
N LEU A 90 31.12 -15.95 -15.96
CA LEU A 90 31.25 -14.51 -15.76
C LEU A 90 31.30 -14.18 -14.27
N LYS A 91 32.33 -13.43 -13.86
CA LYS A 91 32.38 -12.86 -12.51
C LYS A 91 31.37 -11.71 -12.40
N VAL A 92 30.19 -11.99 -11.88
CA VAL A 92 29.11 -11.01 -11.76
C VAL A 92 29.41 -10.02 -10.63
N THR A 93 29.59 -8.74 -10.96
CA THR A 93 29.75 -7.69 -9.94
C THR A 93 28.41 -7.37 -9.27
N LYS A 94 28.47 -6.68 -8.12
CA LYS A 94 27.26 -6.32 -7.36
C LYS A 94 26.34 -5.41 -8.20
N GLU A 95 26.92 -4.50 -8.96
CA GLU A 95 26.23 -3.54 -9.83
C GLU A 95 25.55 -4.27 -10.99
N LEU A 96 26.30 -5.12 -11.70
CA LEU A 96 25.77 -5.93 -12.81
C LEU A 96 24.61 -6.83 -12.33
N LYS A 97 24.78 -7.46 -11.17
CA LYS A 97 23.72 -8.28 -10.56
C LYS A 97 22.49 -7.43 -10.22
N HIS A 98 22.68 -6.23 -9.68
CA HIS A 98 21.59 -5.34 -9.35
C HIS A 98 20.76 -4.96 -10.58
N ASP A 99 21.41 -4.57 -11.67
CA ASP A 99 20.75 -4.11 -12.90
C ASP A 99 19.95 -5.21 -13.57
N ILE A 100 20.53 -6.42 -13.68
CA ILE A 100 19.84 -7.61 -14.18
C ILE A 100 18.59 -7.88 -13.34
N LEU A 101 18.73 -7.92 -12.02
CA LEU A 101 17.61 -8.21 -11.12
C LEU A 101 16.54 -7.11 -11.14
N GLU A 102 16.91 -5.82 -11.25
CA GLU A 102 15.96 -4.71 -11.33
C GLU A 102 15.11 -4.83 -12.60
N LYS A 103 15.77 -5.07 -13.75
CA LYS A 103 15.05 -5.20 -15.03
C LYS A 103 14.13 -6.41 -15.07
N LEU A 104 14.58 -7.52 -14.51
CA LEU A 104 13.75 -8.72 -14.37
C LEU A 104 12.57 -8.48 -13.42
N ALA A 105 12.78 -7.82 -12.28
CA ALA A 105 11.70 -7.52 -11.34
C ALA A 105 10.66 -6.57 -11.95
N GLU A 106 11.08 -5.52 -12.68
CA GLU A 106 10.18 -4.66 -13.45
C GLU A 106 9.35 -5.46 -14.45
N THR A 107 10.00 -6.31 -15.23
CA THR A 107 9.34 -7.12 -16.26
C THR A 107 8.36 -8.11 -15.63
N MET A 108 8.75 -8.79 -14.55
CA MET A 108 7.87 -9.68 -13.78
C MET A 108 6.67 -8.94 -13.18
N TYR A 109 6.89 -7.73 -12.67
CA TYR A 109 5.83 -6.92 -12.06
C TYR A 109 4.78 -6.46 -13.08
N ALA A 110 5.15 -6.31 -14.36
CA ALA A 110 4.20 -6.04 -15.43
C ALA A 110 3.20 -7.20 -15.65
N PHE A 111 3.59 -8.43 -15.30
CA PHE A 111 2.70 -9.61 -15.32
C PHE A 111 1.98 -9.81 -13.99
N LYS A 112 2.73 -9.92 -12.89
CA LYS A 112 2.21 -10.22 -11.55
C LYS A 112 2.98 -9.45 -10.49
N ALA A 113 2.27 -8.68 -9.66
CA ALA A 113 2.85 -8.09 -8.46
C ALA A 113 3.34 -9.15 -7.46
N TYR A 114 2.65 -10.30 -7.39
CA TYR A 114 2.97 -11.41 -6.49
C TYR A 114 3.19 -12.72 -7.25
N PRO A 115 4.36 -12.93 -7.89
CA PRO A 115 4.67 -14.16 -8.60
C PRO A 115 4.74 -15.36 -7.65
N ALA A 116 4.31 -16.53 -8.14
CA ALA A 116 4.40 -17.81 -7.44
C ALA A 116 5.85 -18.35 -7.44
N LYS A 117 6.10 -19.46 -6.75
CA LYS A 117 7.45 -20.05 -6.67
C LYS A 117 7.93 -20.51 -8.05
N GLU A 118 7.01 -21.02 -8.85
CA GLU A 118 7.17 -21.57 -10.19
C GLU A 118 7.54 -20.44 -11.17
N ASP A 119 6.90 -19.28 -11.02
CA ASP A 119 7.19 -18.06 -11.78
C ASP A 119 8.67 -17.65 -11.61
N PHE A 120 9.16 -17.55 -10.37
CA PHE A 120 10.57 -17.22 -10.10
C PHE A 120 11.55 -18.26 -10.66
N GLU A 121 11.14 -19.53 -10.66
CA GLU A 121 11.94 -20.61 -11.21
C GLU A 121 12.04 -20.54 -12.73
N ALA A 122 10.92 -20.27 -13.42
CA ALA A 122 10.89 -20.08 -14.86
C ALA A 122 11.81 -18.93 -15.30
N VAL A 123 11.73 -17.77 -14.63
CA VAL A 123 12.58 -16.62 -14.95
C VAL A 123 14.06 -16.92 -14.72
N ALA A 124 14.41 -17.57 -13.59
CA ALA A 124 15.80 -17.90 -13.30
C ALA A 124 16.38 -18.91 -14.29
N LYS A 125 15.57 -19.90 -14.72
CA LYS A 125 15.94 -20.86 -15.77
C LYS A 125 16.17 -20.15 -17.10
N ALA A 126 15.21 -19.31 -17.53
CA ALA A 126 15.30 -18.56 -18.78
C ALA A 126 16.54 -17.65 -18.82
N LEU A 127 16.85 -16.97 -17.70
CA LEU A 127 18.04 -16.13 -17.58
C LEU A 127 19.34 -16.91 -17.84
N VAL A 128 19.52 -18.06 -17.19
CA VAL A 128 20.74 -18.86 -17.32
C VAL A 128 20.79 -19.61 -18.64
N GLN A 129 19.65 -20.00 -19.22
CA GLN A 129 19.58 -20.57 -20.56
C GLN A 129 19.99 -19.55 -21.63
N THR A 130 19.54 -18.31 -21.50
CA THR A 130 19.88 -17.21 -22.42
C THR A 130 21.33 -16.75 -22.23
N HIS A 131 21.81 -16.76 -20.98
CA HIS A 131 23.17 -16.37 -20.63
C HIS A 131 23.90 -17.45 -19.83
N PRO A 132 24.40 -18.51 -20.48
CA PRO A 132 25.11 -19.62 -19.81
C PRO A 132 26.30 -19.17 -18.95
N CYS A 133 26.91 -18.03 -19.26
CA CYS A 133 27.98 -17.46 -18.45
C CYS A 133 27.56 -17.07 -17.02
N LEU A 134 26.26 -16.93 -16.75
CA LEU A 134 25.71 -16.60 -15.42
C LEU A 134 25.46 -17.83 -14.53
N LYS A 135 25.72 -19.03 -15.02
CA LYS A 135 25.47 -20.28 -14.29
C LYS A 135 26.34 -20.33 -13.01
N GLU A 136 25.72 -20.66 -11.88
CA GLU A 136 26.42 -20.77 -10.59
C GLU A 136 27.25 -22.06 -10.52
N SER A 137 28.56 -21.93 -10.27
CA SER A 137 29.48 -23.06 -10.09
C SER A 137 29.15 -23.85 -8.82
N GLY A 138 28.98 -25.17 -8.94
CA GLY A 138 28.74 -26.07 -7.79
C GLY A 138 27.27 -26.26 -7.39
N SER A 139 26.32 -25.64 -8.10
CA SER A 139 24.88 -25.88 -7.90
C SER A 139 24.37 -26.96 -8.86
N SER A 140 23.61 -27.93 -8.35
CA SER A 140 22.97 -28.99 -9.17
C SER A 140 22.00 -28.43 -10.23
N SER A 141 21.50 -27.21 -10.02
CA SER A 141 20.58 -26.53 -10.95
C SER A 141 21.25 -25.41 -11.75
N GLY A 142 22.26 -24.73 -11.19
CA GLY A 142 22.95 -23.60 -11.83
C GLY A 142 22.21 -22.26 -11.84
N TRP A 143 20.93 -22.21 -11.42
CA TRP A 143 20.09 -21.00 -11.41
C TRP A 143 19.41 -20.70 -10.06
N ASN A 144 19.57 -21.55 -9.04
CA ASN A 144 18.83 -21.41 -7.77
C ASN A 144 19.17 -20.13 -6.98
N GLY A 145 20.42 -19.65 -7.00
CA GLY A 145 20.76 -18.39 -6.35
C GLY A 145 20.20 -17.17 -7.07
N TRP A 146 20.03 -17.22 -8.40
CA TRP A 146 19.26 -16.22 -9.15
C TRP A 146 17.79 -16.21 -8.76
N LYS A 147 17.15 -17.38 -8.63
CA LYS A 147 15.77 -17.50 -8.13
C LYS A 147 15.60 -16.84 -6.76
N ASN A 148 16.50 -17.12 -5.81
CA ASN A 148 16.43 -16.52 -4.48
C ASN A 148 16.67 -15.01 -4.52
N SER A 149 17.65 -14.56 -5.31
CA SER A 149 17.93 -13.14 -5.49
C SER A 149 16.73 -12.40 -6.09
N LEU A 150 16.03 -13.00 -7.05
CA LEU A 150 14.80 -12.47 -7.65
C LEU A 150 13.66 -12.37 -6.63
N LYS A 151 13.47 -13.36 -5.76
CA LYS A 151 12.46 -13.29 -4.69
C LYS A 151 12.66 -12.07 -3.79
N PHE A 152 13.90 -11.85 -3.34
CA PHE A 152 14.24 -10.68 -2.53
C PHE A 152 14.06 -9.38 -3.30
N LYS A 153 14.55 -9.33 -4.54
CA LYS A 153 14.44 -8.16 -5.40
C LYS A 153 12.98 -7.80 -5.67
N MET A 154 12.13 -8.79 -5.94
CA MET A 154 10.70 -8.59 -6.17
C MET A 154 9.99 -8.03 -4.94
N GLY A 155 10.39 -8.46 -3.74
CA GLY A 155 9.93 -7.85 -2.48
C GLY A 155 10.26 -6.36 -2.39
N ASN A 156 11.51 -6.00 -2.67
CA ASN A 156 11.95 -4.61 -2.66
C ASN A 156 11.28 -3.78 -3.75
N TYR A 157 11.12 -4.37 -4.94
CA TYR A 157 10.49 -3.71 -6.09
C TYR A 157 9.01 -3.40 -5.81
N ARG A 158 8.26 -4.33 -5.22
CA ARG A 158 6.88 -4.05 -4.75
C ARG A 158 6.83 -2.87 -3.78
N THR A 159 7.73 -2.83 -2.80
CA THR A 159 7.79 -1.71 -1.85
C THR A 159 8.07 -0.38 -2.57
N LYS A 160 9.01 -0.37 -3.52
CA LYS A 160 9.31 0.79 -4.38
C LYS A 160 8.08 1.22 -5.19
N MET A 161 7.35 0.30 -5.81
CA MET A 161 6.14 0.62 -6.59
C MET A 161 5.01 1.18 -5.70
N ARG A 162 4.86 0.66 -4.48
CA ARG A 162 3.91 1.20 -3.48
C ARG A 162 4.23 2.64 -3.10
N GLN A 163 5.52 2.98 -2.92
CA GLN A 163 5.96 4.34 -2.61
C GLN A 163 5.69 5.32 -3.75
N LEU A 164 5.75 4.85 -5.01
CA LEU A 164 5.45 5.65 -6.19
C LEU A 164 3.94 5.79 -6.50
N GLY A 165 3.06 5.30 -5.61
CA GLY A 165 1.62 5.40 -5.79
C GLY A 165 1.04 4.53 -6.91
N ARG A 166 1.83 3.61 -7.48
CA ARG A 166 1.35 2.63 -8.46
C ARG A 166 0.50 1.59 -7.74
N VAL A 167 -0.76 1.46 -8.13
CA VAL A 167 -1.63 0.36 -7.68
C VAL A 167 -1.09 -0.94 -8.27
N ASP A 168 -0.95 -1.97 -7.43
CA ASP A 168 -0.52 -3.29 -7.86
C ASP A 168 -1.38 -3.75 -9.04
N VAL A 169 -0.75 -3.99 -10.20
CA VAL A 169 -1.42 -4.53 -11.39
C VAL A 169 -1.86 -5.95 -11.05
N THR A 170 -3.05 -6.09 -10.50
CA THR A 170 -3.74 -7.36 -10.37
C THR A 170 -4.59 -7.56 -11.62
N VAL A 171 -3.93 -7.98 -12.70
CA VAL A 171 -4.60 -8.69 -13.79
C VAL A 171 -4.01 -10.10 -13.77
N ASN A 172 -4.85 -11.07 -13.38
CA ASN A 172 -4.64 -12.51 -13.47
C ASN A 172 -3.54 -13.11 -12.56
N GLY A 173 -3.86 -13.13 -11.26
CA GLY A 173 -3.36 -14.13 -10.33
C GLY A 173 -4.49 -15.03 -9.85
N GLU A 174 -5.12 -15.80 -10.75
CA GLU A 174 -5.88 -16.97 -10.32
C GLU A 174 -4.91 -17.96 -9.65
N GLY A 175 -5.27 -18.47 -8.46
CA GLY A 175 -4.45 -19.48 -7.80
C GLY A 175 -4.54 -19.55 -6.27
N ARG A 176 -5.35 -18.73 -5.61
CA ARG A 176 -6.03 -19.13 -4.37
C ARG A 176 -7.47 -18.70 -4.54
N ASP A 177 -8.26 -19.65 -5.03
CA ASP A 177 -9.70 -19.61 -5.27
C ASP A 177 -10.38 -18.37 -4.66
N ASP A 178 -10.89 -17.47 -5.51
CA ASP A 178 -11.75 -16.36 -5.06
C ASP A 178 -12.91 -16.92 -4.21
N HIS A 179 -13.32 -18.16 -4.50
CA HIS A 179 -14.20 -18.98 -3.68
C HIS A 179 -13.69 -19.22 -2.25
N ASN A 180 -12.41 -19.56 -2.07
CA ASN A 180 -11.79 -19.76 -0.75
C ASN A 180 -11.69 -18.47 0.06
N LEU A 181 -11.51 -17.32 -0.60
CA LEU A 181 -11.49 -16.01 0.07
C LEU A 181 -12.90 -15.53 0.42
N GLU A 182 -13.89 -15.80 -0.43
CA GLU A 182 -15.30 -15.53 -0.12
C GLU A 182 -15.83 -16.47 0.97
N GLU A 183 -15.38 -17.74 1.00
CA GLU A 183 -15.63 -18.66 2.11
C GLU A 183 -15.02 -18.15 3.41
N ALA A 184 -13.75 -17.73 3.40
CA ALA A 184 -13.10 -17.11 4.56
C ALA A 184 -13.84 -15.85 5.03
N ARG A 185 -14.35 -15.03 4.10
CA ARG A 185 -15.23 -13.90 4.43
C ARG A 185 -16.52 -14.37 5.08
N GLN A 186 -17.15 -15.42 4.59
CA GLN A 186 -18.38 -15.94 5.18
C GLN A 186 -18.15 -16.50 6.58
N VAL A 187 -17.03 -17.19 6.81
CA VAL A 187 -16.58 -17.63 8.14
C VAL A 187 -16.42 -16.43 9.07
N LEU A 188 -15.77 -15.35 8.61
CA LEU A 188 -15.62 -14.12 9.37
C LEU A 188 -16.98 -13.50 9.76
N VAL A 189 -17.92 -13.38 8.81
CA VAL A 189 -19.26 -12.85 9.10
C VAL A 189 -19.97 -13.72 10.12
N ASN A 190 -19.99 -15.04 9.92
CA ASN A 190 -20.64 -15.97 10.84
C ASN A 190 -20.03 -15.91 12.25
N GLU A 191 -18.70 -15.77 12.36
CA GLU A 191 -18.01 -15.61 13.64
C GLU A 191 -18.39 -14.31 14.33
N MET A 192 -18.49 -13.21 13.58
CA MET A 192 -18.88 -11.90 14.09
C MET A 192 -20.35 -11.82 14.55
N MET A 193 -21.20 -12.73 14.08
CA MET A 193 -22.61 -12.83 14.52
C MET A 193 -22.78 -13.62 15.83
N LYS A 194 -21.74 -14.27 16.35
CA LYS A 194 -21.81 -14.99 17.63
C LYS A 194 -21.90 -14.01 18.79
N THR A 195 -22.52 -14.45 19.88
CA THR A 195 -22.63 -13.67 21.13
C THR A 195 -21.26 -13.34 21.74
N LYS A 196 -20.26 -14.20 21.51
CA LYS A 196 -18.86 -13.99 21.89
C LYS A 196 -17.95 -14.41 20.71
N PRO A 197 -17.56 -13.48 19.83
CA PRO A 197 -16.68 -13.79 18.71
C PRO A 197 -15.27 -14.20 19.18
N ASN A 198 -14.69 -15.17 18.48
CA ASN A 198 -13.32 -15.59 18.68
C ASN A 198 -12.36 -14.61 18.00
N GLY A 199 -11.73 -13.74 18.80
CA GLY A 199 -10.82 -12.71 18.29
C GLY A 199 -9.61 -13.23 17.50
N SER A 200 -9.09 -14.42 17.81
CA SER A 200 -7.95 -14.99 17.07
C SER A 200 -8.35 -15.48 15.68
N LEU A 201 -9.53 -16.10 15.58
CA LEU A 201 -10.11 -16.49 14.30
C LEU A 201 -10.45 -15.25 13.46
N VAL A 202 -11.14 -14.27 14.04
CA VAL A 202 -11.46 -13.00 13.36
C VAL A 202 -10.20 -12.33 12.82
N LYS A 203 -9.13 -12.25 13.62
CA LYS A 203 -7.85 -11.69 13.17
C LYS A 203 -7.26 -12.47 11.99
N LYS A 204 -7.22 -13.80 12.08
CA LYS A 204 -6.71 -14.68 11.03
C LYS A 204 -7.49 -14.53 9.73
N GLU A 205 -8.81 -14.56 9.78
CA GLU A 205 -9.65 -14.42 8.59
C GLU A 205 -9.57 -13.01 8.00
N MET A 206 -9.47 -11.97 8.83
CA MET A 206 -9.22 -10.60 8.39
C MET A 206 -7.86 -10.44 7.68
N ASP A 207 -6.81 -11.14 8.15
CA ASP A 207 -5.50 -11.16 7.51
C ASP A 207 -5.56 -11.85 6.14
N LEU A 208 -6.22 -13.02 6.08
CA LEU A 208 -6.36 -13.80 4.85
C LEU A 208 -7.15 -13.05 3.76
N THR A 209 -8.19 -12.34 4.16
CA THR A 209 -9.14 -11.66 3.26
C THR A 209 -8.75 -10.22 2.93
N PHE A 210 -7.59 -9.73 3.38
CA PHE A 210 -7.18 -8.33 3.19
C PHE A 210 -7.20 -7.90 1.71
N ALA A 211 -6.71 -8.74 0.80
CA ALA A 211 -6.67 -8.42 -0.63
C ALA A 211 -8.09 -8.26 -1.22
N LEU A 212 -8.99 -9.22 -0.94
CA LEU A 212 -10.39 -9.19 -1.37
C LEU A 212 -11.11 -7.95 -0.82
N ARG A 213 -11.02 -7.73 0.49
CA ARG A 213 -11.64 -6.58 1.16
C ARG A 213 -11.15 -5.25 0.62
N ARG A 214 -9.84 -5.08 0.42
CA ARG A 214 -9.26 -3.86 -0.15
C ARG A 214 -9.75 -3.63 -1.57
N LYS A 215 -9.81 -4.69 -2.40
CA LYS A 215 -10.35 -4.63 -3.76
C LYS A 215 -11.79 -4.13 -3.74
N GLU A 216 -12.65 -4.71 -2.90
CA GLU A 216 -14.05 -4.27 -2.76
C GLU A 216 -14.19 -2.82 -2.31
N VAL A 217 -13.46 -2.42 -1.26
CA VAL A 217 -13.58 -1.07 -0.68
C VAL A 217 -13.07 -0.01 -1.66
N VAL A 218 -11.92 -0.24 -2.31
CA VAL A 218 -11.28 0.75 -3.18
C VAL A 218 -11.96 0.83 -4.55
N LEU A 219 -12.33 -0.31 -5.14
CA LEU A 219 -12.92 -0.34 -6.48
C LEU A 219 -14.43 -0.11 -6.43
N ASN A 220 -15.15 -0.89 -5.62
CA ASN A 220 -16.62 -0.87 -5.64
C ASN A 220 -17.19 0.29 -4.84
N LYS A 221 -16.39 0.90 -3.94
CA LYS A 221 -16.78 2.02 -3.07
C LYS A 221 -18.19 1.83 -2.48
N PRO A 222 -18.44 0.69 -1.82
CA PRO A 222 -19.78 0.30 -1.40
C PRO A 222 -20.34 1.27 -0.34
N ALA A 223 -21.66 1.29 -0.19
CA ALA A 223 -22.30 2.02 0.90
C ALA A 223 -21.84 1.48 2.27
N ILE A 224 -21.82 2.34 3.30
CA ILE A 224 -21.41 1.92 4.66
C ILE A 224 -22.29 0.79 5.19
N SER A 225 -23.59 0.78 4.87
CA SER A 225 -24.50 -0.32 5.21
C SER A 225 -24.08 -1.65 4.59
N GLN A 226 -23.63 -1.63 3.34
CA GLN A 226 -23.10 -2.82 2.65
C GLN A 226 -21.75 -3.24 3.24
N MET A 227 -20.88 -2.29 3.61
CA MET A 227 -19.62 -2.58 4.30
C MET A 227 -19.85 -3.25 5.65
N LEU A 228 -20.82 -2.76 6.42
CA LEU A 228 -21.17 -3.32 7.72
C LEU A 228 -21.64 -4.78 7.60
N HIS A 229 -22.43 -5.07 6.57
CA HIS A 229 -22.90 -6.43 6.32
C HIS A 229 -21.79 -7.37 5.81
N ARG A 230 -20.95 -6.91 4.86
CA ARG A 230 -19.92 -7.75 4.25
C ARG A 230 -18.68 -7.93 5.13
N TRP A 231 -18.31 -6.90 5.88
CA TRP A 231 -17.09 -6.82 6.69
C TRP A 231 -17.38 -6.27 8.10
N PRO A 232 -18.24 -6.92 8.89
CA PRO A 232 -18.67 -6.42 10.21
C PRO A 232 -17.49 -6.18 11.15
N ALA A 233 -16.43 -6.98 11.04
CA ALA A 233 -15.21 -6.85 11.81
C ALA A 233 -14.54 -5.48 11.66
N LEU A 234 -14.64 -4.82 10.49
CA LEU A 234 -14.08 -3.47 10.27
C LEU A 234 -14.69 -2.38 11.17
N PHE A 235 -15.82 -2.66 11.80
CA PHE A 235 -16.53 -1.73 12.68
C PHE A 235 -16.25 -2.01 14.16
N THR A 236 -15.17 -2.74 14.44
CA THR A 236 -14.65 -2.94 15.80
C THR A 236 -13.32 -2.22 15.99
N GLU A 237 -13.12 -1.62 17.16
CA GLU A 237 -11.91 -0.84 17.48
C GLU A 237 -10.62 -1.63 17.20
N SER A 238 -10.53 -2.87 17.71
CA SER A 238 -9.34 -3.71 17.54
C SER A 238 -9.00 -3.97 16.07
N GLN A 239 -10.00 -4.25 15.24
CA GLN A 239 -9.78 -4.52 13.82
C GLN A 239 -9.52 -3.25 13.02
N VAL A 240 -10.04 -2.09 13.42
CA VAL A 240 -9.65 -0.81 12.82
C VAL A 240 -8.15 -0.57 13.03
N CYS A 241 -7.62 -0.82 14.23
CA CYS A 241 -6.19 -0.71 14.50
C CYS A 241 -5.36 -1.69 13.64
N TYR A 242 -5.79 -2.95 13.54
CA TYR A 242 -5.10 -3.93 12.70
C TYR A 242 -5.19 -3.59 11.20
N GLU A 243 -6.35 -3.14 10.73
CA GLU A 243 -6.55 -2.75 9.34
C GLU A 243 -5.70 -1.55 8.96
N PHE A 244 -5.67 -0.52 9.81
CA PHE A 244 -4.78 0.62 9.62
C PHE A 244 -3.33 0.15 9.52
N THR A 245 -2.90 -0.76 10.42
CA THR A 245 -1.54 -1.31 10.39
C THR A 245 -1.27 -2.07 9.09
N ARG A 246 -2.23 -2.85 8.58
CA ARG A 246 -2.11 -3.55 7.29
C ARG A 246 -1.99 -2.59 6.10
N VAL A 247 -2.66 -1.45 6.15
CA VAL A 247 -2.65 -0.43 5.08
C VAL A 247 -1.39 0.43 5.11
N VAL A 248 -1.04 0.95 6.29
CA VAL A 248 -0.02 1.99 6.48
C VAL A 248 1.33 1.41 6.92
N GLY A 249 1.35 0.20 7.49
CA GLY A 249 2.55 -0.44 8.03
C GLY A 249 3.00 0.13 9.39
N LYS A 250 2.13 0.87 10.07
CA LYS A 250 2.40 1.57 11.33
C LYS A 250 1.26 1.34 12.33
N SER A 251 1.57 1.26 13.63
CA SER A 251 0.57 1.10 14.68
C SER A 251 -0.29 2.36 14.82
N LEU A 252 -1.62 2.24 14.66
CA LEU A 252 -2.52 3.39 14.76
C LEU A 252 -2.42 4.08 16.13
N GLN A 253 -2.50 3.29 17.21
CA GLN A 253 -2.52 3.82 18.57
C GLN A 253 -1.19 4.48 18.93
N GLU A 254 -0.06 3.82 18.67
CA GLU A 254 1.26 4.37 18.99
C GLU A 254 1.50 5.67 18.20
N ASN A 255 1.26 5.65 16.89
CA ASN A 255 1.47 6.86 16.07
C ASN A 255 0.54 8.00 16.46
N PHE A 256 -0.70 7.69 16.84
CA PHE A 256 -1.64 8.71 17.32
C PHE A 256 -1.17 9.33 18.63
N PHE A 257 -0.78 8.51 19.61
CA PHE A 257 -0.35 9.01 20.91
C PHE A 257 0.99 9.72 20.85
N ASP A 258 1.94 9.24 20.06
CA ASP A 258 3.24 9.90 19.86
C ASP A 258 3.06 11.31 19.26
N GLU A 259 2.20 11.43 18.25
CA GLU A 259 1.91 12.74 17.65
C GLU A 259 1.07 13.62 18.61
N LEU A 260 0.12 13.04 19.35
CA LEU A 260 -0.63 13.78 20.36
C LEU A 260 0.30 14.35 21.44
N ASP A 261 1.24 13.56 21.94
CA ASP A 261 2.24 14.01 22.93
C ASP A 261 3.12 15.12 22.36
N ARG A 262 3.59 14.95 21.12
CA ARG A 262 4.38 15.96 20.41
C ARG A 262 3.64 17.29 20.27
N PHE A 263 2.33 17.27 20.02
CA PHE A 263 1.52 18.48 19.86
C PHE A 263 0.92 19.01 21.17
N SER A 264 0.91 18.23 22.24
CA SER A 264 0.27 18.58 23.52
C SER A 264 0.66 19.96 24.05
N PRO A 265 1.95 20.36 24.10
CA PRO A 265 2.33 21.69 24.58
C PRO A 265 1.69 22.83 23.78
N ARG A 266 1.63 22.69 22.45
CA ARG A 266 1.02 23.70 21.56
C ARG A 266 -0.49 23.77 21.72
N LEU A 267 -1.15 22.63 21.92
CA LEU A 267 -2.58 22.56 22.19
C LEU A 267 -2.93 23.23 23.51
N MET A 268 -2.15 22.98 24.57
CA MET A 268 -2.36 23.62 25.87
C MET A 268 -2.19 25.15 25.80
N ASP A 269 -1.20 25.64 25.05
CA ASP A 269 -1.04 27.07 24.81
C ASP A 269 -2.21 27.67 24.02
N LEU A 270 -2.74 26.94 23.04
CA LEU A 270 -3.94 27.34 22.31
C LEU A 270 -5.16 27.42 23.24
N PHE A 271 -5.34 26.45 24.13
CA PHE A 271 -6.43 26.43 25.10
C PHE A 271 -6.34 27.62 26.07
N ARG A 272 -5.14 27.94 26.58
CA ARG A 272 -4.91 29.08 27.47
C ARG A 272 -5.24 30.42 26.81
N LYS A 273 -5.06 30.53 25.49
CA LYS A 273 -5.35 31.76 24.73
C LYS A 273 -6.83 31.92 24.38
N LYS A 274 -7.66 30.87 24.49
CA LYS A 274 -9.08 30.92 24.17
C LYS A 274 -9.83 31.75 25.21
N LYS A 275 -10.73 32.62 24.76
CA LYS A 275 -11.55 33.51 25.62
C LYS A 275 -13.03 33.14 25.54
N GLY A 276 -13.86 33.81 26.33
CA GLY A 276 -15.31 33.57 26.40
C GLY A 276 -15.66 32.30 27.20
N LEU A 277 -16.90 31.82 27.05
CA LEU A 277 -17.42 30.66 27.80
C LEU A 277 -16.57 29.39 27.55
N THR A 278 -16.22 29.11 26.29
CA THR A 278 -15.30 28.00 25.95
C THR A 278 -13.93 28.18 26.58
N GLY A 279 -13.41 29.40 26.64
CA GLY A 279 -12.14 29.71 27.31
C GLY A 279 -12.19 29.45 28.82
N GLN A 280 -13.31 29.78 29.48
CA GLN A 280 -13.52 29.48 30.90
C GLN A 280 -13.55 27.98 31.17
N LEU A 281 -14.25 27.20 30.32
CA LEU A 281 -14.29 25.74 30.42
C LEU A 281 -12.89 25.11 30.23
N LEU A 282 -12.14 25.59 29.23
CA LEU A 282 -10.77 25.13 28.99
C LEU A 282 -9.81 25.50 30.12
N ALA A 283 -9.96 26.68 30.72
CA ALA A 283 -9.16 27.09 31.86
C ALA A 283 -9.41 26.21 33.10
N GLU A 284 -10.67 25.84 33.35
CA GLU A 284 -11.01 24.91 34.44
C GLU A 284 -10.45 23.50 34.16
N LEU A 285 -10.56 23.02 32.92
CA LEU A 285 -9.97 21.74 32.50
C LEU A 285 -8.44 21.72 32.73
N LEU A 286 -7.73 22.78 32.31
CA LEU A 286 -6.29 22.95 32.57
C LEU A 286 -5.95 23.00 34.06
N ARG A 287 -6.82 23.53 34.90
CA ARG A 287 -6.61 23.62 36.36
C ARG A 287 -6.75 22.26 37.06
N GLN A 288 -7.63 21.39 36.54
CA GLN A 288 -7.89 20.06 37.09
C GLN A 288 -6.74 19.08 36.80
N THR A 289 -6.09 19.21 35.65
CA THR A 289 -4.94 18.37 35.27
C THR A 289 -3.64 18.98 35.82
N LYS A 290 -3.31 18.66 37.07
CA LYS A 290 -2.05 19.09 37.73
C LYS A 290 -0.91 18.08 37.59
N THR A 291 -1.12 17.02 36.83
CA THR A 291 -0.20 15.90 36.72
C THR A 291 0.69 16.07 35.48
N THR A 292 1.89 15.50 35.55
CA THR A 292 2.80 15.36 34.40
C THR A 292 2.66 13.99 33.74
N GLU A 293 1.67 13.20 34.17
CA GLU A 293 1.44 11.85 33.63
C GLU A 293 0.97 11.96 32.17
N PRO A 294 1.65 11.29 31.22
CA PRO A 294 1.34 11.39 29.79
C PRO A 294 -0.13 11.08 29.47
N THR A 295 -0.71 10.09 30.15
CA THR A 295 -2.13 9.70 29.97
C THR A 295 -3.09 10.84 30.31
N ASP A 296 -2.84 11.55 31.41
CA ASP A 296 -3.69 12.66 31.85
C ASP A 296 -3.59 13.85 30.89
N ILE A 297 -2.38 14.12 30.39
CA ILE A 297 -2.14 15.17 29.39
C ILE A 297 -2.86 14.85 28.08
N ARG A 298 -2.81 13.59 27.62
CA ARG A 298 -3.54 13.13 26.43
C ARG A 298 -5.05 13.30 26.61
N CYS A 299 -5.60 12.87 27.75
CA CYS A 299 -7.02 13.04 28.08
C CYS A 299 -7.44 14.52 28.06
N LEU A 300 -6.65 15.39 28.71
CA LEU A 300 -6.84 16.84 28.69
C LEU A 300 -6.84 17.37 27.25
N CYS A 301 -5.86 16.98 26.44
CA CYS A 301 -5.77 17.46 25.06
C CYS A 301 -6.98 17.02 24.21
N LEU A 302 -7.42 15.77 24.34
CA LEU A 302 -8.60 15.26 23.62
C LEU A 302 -9.88 15.98 24.02
N TRP A 303 -10.11 16.17 25.33
CA TRP A 303 -11.27 16.93 25.83
C TRP A 303 -11.20 18.40 25.43
N GLY A 304 -10.01 19.00 25.51
CA GLY A 304 -9.77 20.38 25.13
C GLY A 304 -10.03 20.62 23.64
N ILE A 305 -9.61 19.70 22.76
CA ILE A 305 -9.92 19.74 21.33
C ILE A 305 -11.43 19.71 21.12
N ALA A 306 -12.15 18.77 21.76
CA ALA A 306 -13.60 18.66 21.64
C ALA A 306 -14.32 19.95 22.07
N CYS A 307 -13.93 20.51 23.22
CA CYS A 307 -14.48 21.78 23.70
C CYS A 307 -14.16 22.95 22.76
N HIS A 308 -12.95 22.98 22.18
CA HIS A 308 -12.49 24.06 21.31
C HIS A 308 -13.20 24.07 19.95
N LEU A 309 -13.48 22.89 19.39
CA LEU A 309 -14.11 22.73 18.07
C LEU A 309 -15.64 22.88 18.11
N GLY A 310 -16.24 23.01 19.29
CA GLY A 310 -17.68 23.17 19.48
C GLY A 310 -18.38 21.81 19.52
N GLY A 311 -18.52 21.27 20.72
CA GLY A 311 -19.58 20.33 21.06
C GLY A 311 -20.86 21.09 21.42
#